data_AF-A0A662KFE9-F1
#
_entry.id   AF-A0A662KFE9-F1
#
_cell.length_a   1.000
_cell.length_b   1.000
_cell.length_c   1.000
_cell.angle_alpha   90.00
_cell.angle_beta   90.00
_cell.angle_gamma   90.00
#
_symmetry.space_group_name_H-M   'P 1'
#
loop_
_entity.id
_entity.type
_entity.pdbx_description
1 polymer ?
#
loop_
_entity_poly.entity_id
_entity_poly.type
_entity_poly.pdbx_seq_one_letter_code
_entity_poly.pdbx_strand_id
1 'polypeptide(L)' 'MPENIDLLLEKLPQGSLAHELVSRLKEFRRDEWLAVLETFLKSRLEQKVKELTHGKGKASRD' A
#
# COMPACT_ATOMS: atom_id res chain seq x y z
N MET A 1 -16.04 -17.73 0.75
CA MET A 1 -15.37 -16.76 1.66
C MET A 1 -14.08 -16.10 1.12
N PRO A 2 -13.63 -16.34 -0.12
CA PRO A 2 -12.84 -15.37 -0.90
C PRO A 2 -13.69 -14.27 -1.55
N GLU A 3 -15.00 -14.49 -1.73
CA GLU A 3 -15.86 -13.66 -2.60
C GLU A 3 -15.93 -12.17 -2.18
N ASN A 4 -15.85 -11.86 -0.89
CA ASN A 4 -15.94 -10.47 -0.43
C ASN A 4 -14.67 -9.65 -0.76
N ILE A 5 -13.49 -10.28 -0.78
CA ILE A 5 -12.25 -9.56 -1.12
C ILE A 5 -12.15 -9.35 -2.63
N ASP A 6 -12.64 -10.31 -3.41
CA ASP A 6 -12.74 -10.19 -4.87
C ASP A 6 -13.70 -9.08 -5.27
N LEU A 7 -14.90 -9.04 -4.66
CA LEU A 7 -15.86 -7.97 -4.87
C LEU A 7 -15.29 -6.59 -4.49
N LEU A 8 -14.51 -6.52 -3.39
CA LEU A 8 -13.89 -5.27 -2.97
C LEU A 8 -12.85 -4.80 -4.00
N LEU A 9 -12.04 -5.70 -4.56
CA LEU A 9 -11.08 -5.36 -5.62
C LEU A 9 -11.76 -4.81 -6.87
N GLU A 10 -12.88 -5.38 -7.29
CA GLU A 10 -13.64 -4.91 -8.46
C GLU A 10 -14.18 -3.48 -8.30
N LYS A 11 -14.43 -3.04 -7.06
CA LYS A 11 -14.95 -1.69 -6.77
C LYS A 11 -13.87 -0.64 -6.55
N LEU A 12 -12.63 -1.06 -6.30
CA LEU A 12 -11.54 -0.14 -6.01
C LEU A 12 -10.87 0.33 -7.31
N PRO A 13 -10.56 1.64 -7.44
CA PRO A 13 -9.83 2.12 -8.60
C PRO A 13 -8.48 1.42 -8.72
N GLN A 14 -8.21 0.83 -9.87
CA GLN A 14 -6.94 0.16 -10.15
C GLN A 14 -5.77 1.14 -10.00
N GLY A 15 -4.71 0.71 -9.33
CA GLY A 15 -3.55 1.55 -9.02
C GLY A 15 -3.75 2.50 -7.83
N SER A 16 -4.92 2.50 -7.18
CA SER A 16 -5.09 3.17 -5.89
C SER A 16 -4.39 2.41 -4.76
N LEU A 17 -4.03 3.13 -3.70
CA LEU A 17 -3.43 2.54 -2.50
C LEU A 17 -4.33 1.46 -1.88
N ALA A 18 -5.64 1.70 -1.86
CA ALA A 18 -6.61 0.75 -1.37
C ALA A 18 -6.62 -0.53 -2.23
N HIS A 19 -6.61 -0.38 -3.56
CA HIS A 19 -6.55 -1.53 -4.46
C HIS A 19 -5.27 -2.35 -4.27
N GLU A 20 -4.12 -1.70 -4.16
CA GLU A 20 -2.83 -2.37 -3.89
C GLU A 20 -2.84 -3.14 -2.55
N LEU A 21 -3.33 -2.51 -1.48
CA LEU A 21 -3.41 -3.14 -0.16
C LEU A 21 -4.34 -4.35 -0.18
N VAL A 22 -5.52 -4.22 -0.76
CA VAL A 22 -6.49 -5.32 -0.83
C VAL A 22 -5.97 -6.45 -1.74
N SER A 23 -5.22 -6.12 -2.78
CA SER A 23 -4.57 -7.13 -3.64
C SER A 23 -3.55 -7.95 -2.85
N ARG A 24 -2.74 -7.29 -2.01
CA ARG A 24 -1.82 -7.95 -1.07
C ARG A 24 -2.59 -8.83 -0.09
N LEU A 25 -3.63 -8.32 0.56
CA LEU A 25 -4.40 -9.09 1.55
C LEU A 25 -5.01 -10.37 0.98
N LYS A 26 -5.37 -10.37 -0.31
CA LYS A 26 -5.91 -11.55 -1.02
C LYS A 26 -4.89 -12.70 -1.13
N GLU A 27 -3.59 -12.41 -1.08
CA GLU A 27 -2.51 -13.41 -1.18
C GLU A 27 -2.25 -14.16 0.14
N PHE A 28 -2.78 -13.67 1.27
CA PHE A 28 -2.50 -14.20 2.61
C PHE A 28 -3.77 -14.68 3.32
N ARG A 29 -3.59 -15.53 4.33
CA ARG A 29 -4.69 -15.97 5.17
C ARG A 29 -5.18 -14.82 6.05
N ARG A 30 -6.46 -14.86 6.45
CA ARG A 30 -7.09 -13.77 7.22
C ARG A 30 -6.41 -13.49 8.56
N ASP A 31 -5.85 -14.52 9.20
CA ASP A 31 -5.08 -14.41 10.44
C ASP A 31 -3.75 -13.66 10.24
N GLU A 32 -3.23 -13.60 9.01
CA GLU A 32 -2.00 -12.87 8.66
C GLU A 32 -2.26 -11.42 8.23
N TRP A 33 -3.53 -11.04 8.01
CA TRP A 33 -3.90 -9.73 7.45
C TRP A 33 -3.37 -8.54 8.26
N LEU A 34 -3.34 -8.66 9.59
CA LEU A 34 -2.80 -7.61 10.45
C LEU A 34 -1.32 -7.36 10.17
N ALA A 35 -0.53 -8.44 10.06
CA ALA A 35 0.91 -8.34 9.77
C ALA A 35 1.16 -7.79 8.36
N VAL A 36 0.34 -8.18 7.38
CA VAL A 36 0.40 -7.65 6.00
C VAL A 36 0.10 -6.15 5.99
N LEU A 37 -0.94 -5.71 6.70
CA LEU A 37 -1.32 -4.31 6.81
C LEU A 37 -0.21 -3.47 7.43
N GLU A 38 0.36 -3.92 8.55
CA GLU A 38 1.48 -3.23 9.20
C GLU A 38 2.70 -3.11 8.29
N THR A 39 3.07 -4.21 7.62
CA THR A 39 4.22 -4.26 6.72
C THR A 39 4.04 -3.31 5.54
N PHE A 40 2.83 -3.28 4.97
CA PHE A 40 2.48 -2.39 3.87
C PHE A 40 2.57 -0.91 4.28
N LEU A 41 1.97 -0.57 5.43
CA LEU A 41 1.98 0.81 5.96
C LEU A 41 3.41 1.28 6.30
N LYS A 42 4.22 0.43 6.93
CA LYS A 42 5.64 0.72 7.24
C LYS A 42 6.43 0.97 5.96
N SER A 43 6.34 0.07 4.98
CA SER A 43 7.05 0.19 3.70
C SER A 43 6.67 1.47 2.95
N ARG A 44 5.38 1.84 2.96
CA ARG A 44 4.90 3.07 2.34
C ARG A 44 5.38 4.32 3.06
N LEU A 45 5.37 4.31 4.40
CA LEU A 45 5.88 5.42 5.19
C LEU A 45 7.38 5.64 4.92
N GLU A 46 8.17 4.57 4.92
CA GLU A 46 9.60 4.62 4.59
C GLU A 46 9.85 5.17 3.18
N GLN A 47 9.07 4.73 2.20
CA GLN A 47 9.14 5.27 0.85
C GLN A 47 8.85 6.77 0.83
N LYS A 48 7.79 7.22 1.51
CA LYS A 48 7.43 8.64 1.58
C LYS A 48 8.48 9.48 2.30
N VAL A 49 9.04 8.98 3.40
CA VAL A 49 10.16 9.63 4.10
C VAL A 49 11.36 9.76 3.19
N LYS A 50 11.71 8.71 2.43
CA LYS A 50 12.79 8.76 1.43
C LYS A 50 12.49 9.79 0.35
N GLU A 51 11.29 9.80 -0.23
CA GLU A 51 10.89 10.78 -1.25
C GLU A 51 11.02 12.22 -0.74
N LEU A 52 10.54 12.50 0.49
CA LEU A 52 10.64 13.83 1.10
C LEU A 52 12.08 14.24 1.40
N THR A 53 12.91 13.30 1.85
CA THR A 53 14.33 13.54 2.16
C THR A 53 15.13 13.82 0.88
N HIS A 54 14.90 13.07 -0.19
CA HIS A 54 15.58 13.28 -1.47
C HIS A 54 15.00 14.45 -2.27
N GLY A 55 13.72 14.76 -2.11
CA GLY A 55 13.05 15.90 -2.76
C GLY A 55 13.54 17.26 -2.26
N LYS A 56 13.90 17.36 -0.97
CA LYS A 56 14.51 18.57 -0.39
C LYS A 56 15.88 18.94 -0.98
N GLY A 57 16.59 17.99 -1.60
CA GLY A 57 17.91 18.22 -2.19
C GLY A 57 17.89 18.84 -3.60
N LYS A 58 16.73 18.90 -4.27
CA LYS A 58 16.62 19.41 -5.66
C LYS A 58 16.03 20.82 -5.78
N ALA A 59 15.64 21.45 -4.68
CA ALA A 59 15.04 22.79 -4.69
C ALA A 59 16.04 23.94 -4.39
N SER A 60 17.36 23.67 -4.36
CA SER A 60 18.39 24.66 -4.01
C SER A 60 19.46 24.84 -5.10
N ARG A 61 19.04 24.80 -6.38
CA ARG A 61 19.87 25.14 -7.53
C ARG A 61 18.98 25.76 -8.62
N ASP A 62 18.61 27.01 -8.42
CA ASP A 62 18.36 28.02 -9.47
C ASP A 62 18.66 29.39 -8.86
#